data_AF-A0A183J2X5-F1
#
_entry.id   AF-A0A183J2X5-F1
#
_cell.length_a   1.000
_cell.length_b   1.000
_cell.length_c   1.000
_cell.angle_alpha   90.00
_cell.angle_beta   90.00
_cell.angle_gamma   90.00
#
_symmetry.space_group_name_H-M   'P 1'
#
loop_
_entity.id
_entity.type
_entity.pdbx_description
1 polymer ?
#
loop_
_entity_poly.entity_id
_entity_poly.type
_entity_poly.pdbx_seq_one_letter_code
_entity_poly.pdbx_strand_id
1 'polypeptide(L)'
;MRFLALGIALIFLAKQEEADVIIESLKALPEPFGSMAATLVEVCAYAGTGNVLKIQHLLQICSEHRTVEKDEKDKKKDKKEADSNKNDVGLQQAIATLGIALISSGEEIGSSMSFRLFGHLIRYGEPCVRRAVPLALALISTSNPQLNILEMLSKFSHDADPETAYCSIFALGLIGAGTNNARLGAMLRQLAAFHQRDLLSLMLVRISQGLVHLGKGTMTLNAFHSDRQLMSPSAVAGLFATCFAFLDCKNTILARQHYLLYCLVPAIQPRMLITFIATDDDMHQLKQVNATVRVGQAVDVVGQAGKPKSITGFQTYTTPVLLAYGERAELATEECK
;
A
#
# COMPACT_ATOMS: atom_id res chain seq x y z
N MET A 1 10.19 3.55 -20.19
CA MET A 1 9.14 2.57 -20.51
C MET A 1 8.34 2.12 -19.29
N ARG A 2 8.96 1.66 -18.19
CA ARG A 2 8.24 1.22 -16.96
C ARG A 2 7.20 2.23 -16.44
N PHE A 3 7.58 3.50 -16.30
CA PHE A 3 6.65 4.56 -15.87
C PHE A 3 5.59 4.95 -16.91
N LEU A 4 5.84 4.70 -18.20
CA LEU A 4 4.85 4.93 -19.25
C LEU A 4 3.75 3.85 -19.17
N ALA A 5 4.12 2.60 -18.96
CA ALA A 5 3.18 1.50 -18.72
C ALA A 5 2.34 1.75 -17.44
N LEU A 6 2.98 2.25 -16.38
CA LEU A 6 2.26 2.72 -15.17
C LEU A 6 1.25 3.83 -15.51
N GLY A 7 1.65 4.84 -16.29
CA GLY A 7 0.76 5.93 -16.69
C GLY A 7 -0.48 5.45 -17.46
N ILE A 8 -0.31 4.50 -18.38
CA ILE A 8 -1.43 3.89 -19.12
C ILE A 8 -2.36 3.14 -18.16
N ALA A 9 -1.81 2.35 -17.25
CA ALA A 9 -2.63 1.59 -16.31
C ALA A 9 -3.39 2.45 -15.30
N LEU A 10 -2.80 3.57 -14.85
CA LEU A 10 -3.46 4.50 -13.94
C LEU A 10 -4.66 5.22 -14.58
N ILE A 11 -4.69 5.38 -15.91
CA ILE A 11 -5.85 5.92 -16.63
C ILE A 11 -7.06 4.98 -16.53
N PHE A 12 -6.80 3.66 -16.46
CA PHE A 12 -7.84 2.63 -16.40
C PHE A 12 -8.10 2.10 -14.99
N LEU A 13 -7.72 2.87 -13.96
CA LEU A 13 -7.94 2.48 -12.57
C LEU A 13 -9.44 2.29 -12.28
N ALA A 14 -9.79 1.13 -11.72
CA ALA A 14 -11.16 0.75 -11.35
C ALA A 14 -12.18 0.66 -12.51
N LYS A 15 -11.72 0.57 -13.76
CA LYS A 15 -12.59 0.54 -14.95
C LYS A 15 -13.02 -0.85 -15.44
N GLN A 16 -12.73 -1.92 -14.70
CA GLN A 16 -13.18 -3.31 -14.95
C GLN A 16 -13.27 -3.67 -16.46
N GLU A 17 -14.48 -3.82 -17.01
CA GLU A 17 -14.75 -4.28 -18.37
C GLU A 17 -14.19 -3.37 -19.48
N GLU A 18 -14.07 -2.06 -19.26
CA GLU A 18 -13.49 -1.14 -20.26
C GLU A 18 -12.00 -1.40 -20.49
N ALA A 19 -11.33 -2.04 -19.53
CA ALA A 19 -9.91 -2.34 -19.62
C ALA A 19 -9.59 -3.60 -20.44
N ASP A 20 -10.55 -4.50 -20.65
CA ASP A 20 -10.29 -5.80 -21.31
C ASP A 20 -9.86 -5.64 -22.78
N VAL A 21 -10.49 -4.72 -23.52
CA VAL A 21 -10.11 -4.37 -24.90
C VAL A 21 -8.66 -3.89 -24.97
N ILE A 22 -8.23 -3.15 -23.94
CA ILE A 22 -6.89 -2.56 -23.90
C ILE A 22 -5.87 -3.61 -23.50
N ILE A 23 -6.21 -4.49 -22.56
CA ILE A 23 -5.37 -5.64 -22.20
C ILE A 23 -5.09 -6.51 -23.44
N GLU A 24 -6.10 -6.78 -24.27
CA GLU A 24 -5.90 -7.52 -25.53
C GLU A 24 -5.03 -6.75 -26.53
N SER A 25 -5.26 -5.44 -26.68
CA SER A 25 -4.42 -4.60 -27.55
C SER A 25 -2.96 -4.55 -27.09
N LEU A 26 -2.69 -4.56 -25.78
CA LEU A 26 -1.35 -4.53 -25.21
C LEU A 26 -0.65 -5.89 -25.31
N LYS A 27 -1.40 -7.00 -25.31
CA LYS A 27 -0.86 -8.34 -25.59
C LYS A 27 -0.39 -8.50 -27.03
N ALA A 28 -0.88 -7.69 -27.97
CA ALA A 28 -0.43 -7.71 -29.36
C ALA A 28 0.93 -7.01 -29.58
N LEU A 29 1.46 -6.30 -28.59
CA LEU A 29 2.81 -5.73 -28.65
C LEU A 29 3.90 -6.80 -28.45
N PRO A 30 5.12 -6.59 -29.00
CA PRO A 30 6.21 -7.54 -28.86
C PRO A 30 6.56 -7.84 -27.39
N GLU A 31 6.72 -9.13 -27.07
CA GLU A 31 7.20 -9.62 -25.78
C GLU A 31 8.64 -9.10 -25.52
N PRO A 32 9.02 -8.65 -24.31
CA PRO A 32 8.44 -8.84 -22.97
C PRO A 32 7.64 -7.63 -22.40
N PHE A 33 7.60 -6.49 -23.09
CA PHE A 33 6.93 -5.29 -22.58
C PHE A 33 5.41 -5.35 -22.68
N GLY A 34 4.88 -6.04 -23.69
CA GLY A 34 3.44 -6.24 -23.88
C GLY A 34 2.80 -7.01 -22.72
N SER A 35 3.41 -8.12 -22.29
CA SER A 35 2.90 -8.93 -21.16
C SER A 35 2.97 -8.17 -19.84
N MET A 36 4.05 -7.43 -19.59
CA MET A 36 4.19 -6.58 -18.40
C MET A 36 3.16 -5.45 -18.36
N ALA A 37 2.94 -4.75 -19.47
CA ALA A 37 1.95 -3.68 -19.54
C ALA A 37 0.52 -4.22 -19.39
N ALA A 38 0.24 -5.38 -19.99
CA ALA A 38 -1.05 -6.05 -19.87
C ALA A 38 -1.36 -6.44 -18.42
N THR A 39 -0.41 -7.05 -17.69
CA THR A 39 -0.62 -7.39 -16.27
C THR A 39 -0.78 -6.14 -15.41
N LEU A 40 -0.06 -5.07 -15.70
CA LEU A 40 -0.16 -3.81 -14.94
C LEU A 40 -1.53 -3.14 -15.14
N VAL A 41 -2.05 -3.12 -16.37
CA VAL A 41 -3.42 -2.63 -16.66
C VAL A 41 -4.48 -3.53 -16.03
N GLU A 42 -4.33 -4.86 -16.11
CA GLU A 42 -5.25 -5.81 -15.48
C GLU A 42 -5.34 -5.57 -13.96
N VAL A 43 -4.19 -5.41 -13.30
CA VAL A 43 -4.12 -5.15 -11.86
C VAL A 43 -4.79 -3.82 -11.49
N CYS A 44 -4.58 -2.75 -12.25
CA CYS A 44 -5.20 -1.46 -11.98
C CYS A 44 -6.72 -1.46 -12.26
N ALA A 45 -7.18 -2.21 -13.26
CA ALA A 45 -8.60 -2.29 -13.61
C ALA A 45 -9.44 -2.95 -12.51
N TYR A 46 -8.89 -3.96 -11.82
CA TYR A 46 -9.55 -4.70 -10.74
C TYR A 46 -9.16 -4.24 -9.33
N ALA A 47 -8.59 -3.03 -9.20
CA ALA A 47 -8.23 -2.49 -7.89
C ALA A 47 -9.44 -2.41 -6.95
N GLY A 48 -9.31 -2.98 -5.75
CA GLY A 48 -10.34 -2.91 -4.69
C GLY A 48 -11.59 -3.77 -4.90
N THR A 49 -11.68 -4.59 -5.95
CA THR A 49 -12.89 -5.40 -6.23
C THR A 49 -12.94 -6.75 -5.52
N GLY A 50 -11.82 -7.21 -4.92
CA GLY A 50 -11.76 -8.50 -4.23
C GLY A 50 -11.93 -9.74 -5.11
N ASN A 51 -11.80 -9.64 -6.44
CA ASN A 51 -12.07 -10.76 -7.34
C ASN A 51 -11.02 -11.89 -7.19
N VAL A 52 -11.42 -13.00 -6.58
CA VAL A 52 -10.56 -14.15 -6.30
C VAL A 52 -10.04 -14.84 -7.56
N LEU A 53 -10.80 -14.86 -8.66
CA LEU A 53 -10.37 -15.51 -9.91
C LEU A 53 -9.16 -14.79 -10.51
N LYS A 54 -9.14 -13.46 -10.44
CA LYS A 54 -8.01 -12.65 -10.90
C LYS A 54 -6.80 -12.80 -9.98
N ILE A 55 -7.01 -12.90 -8.67
CA ILE A 55 -5.94 -13.22 -7.72
C ILE A 55 -5.32 -14.60 -8.04
N GLN A 56 -6.14 -15.61 -8.34
CA GLN A 56 -5.66 -16.95 -8.72
C GLN A 56 -4.86 -16.93 -10.02
N HIS A 57 -5.32 -16.20 -11.04
CA HIS A 57 -4.58 -16.03 -12.30
C HIS A 57 -3.23 -15.34 -12.09
N LEU A 58 -3.19 -14.27 -11.28
CA LEU A 58 -1.94 -13.59 -10.92
C LEU A 58 -1.00 -14.48 -10.11
N LEU A 59 -1.53 -15.34 -9.23
CA LEU A 59 -0.73 -16.34 -8.52
C LEU A 59 -0.13 -17.38 -9.45
N GLN A 60 -0.86 -17.84 -10.47
CA GLN A 60 -0.33 -18.75 -11.48
C GLN A 60 0.87 -18.13 -12.18
N ILE A 61 0.76 -16.87 -12.62
CA ILE A 61 1.86 -16.09 -13.22
C ILE A 61 3.05 -15.97 -12.26
N CYS A 62 2.80 -15.79 -10.95
CA CYS A 62 3.86 -15.75 -9.95
C CYS A 62 4.50 -17.12 -9.67
N SER A 63 3.77 -18.22 -9.88
CA SER A 63 4.21 -19.59 -9.63
C SER A 63 4.87 -20.25 -10.84
N GLU A 64 4.63 -19.73 -12.05
CA GLU A 64 5.31 -20.14 -13.26
C GLU A 64 6.78 -19.71 -13.17
N HIS A 65 7.58 -20.56 -12.53
CA HIS A 65 9.02 -20.57 -12.72
C HIS A 65 9.26 -20.98 -14.17
N ARG A 66 9.46 -20.00 -15.07
CA ARG A 66 10.02 -20.29 -16.40
C ARG A 66 11.47 -20.71 -16.17
N THR A 67 11.67 -21.98 -15.84
CA THR A 67 12.98 -22.62 -15.81
C THR A 67 13.58 -22.45 -17.20
N VAL A 68 14.70 -21.72 -17.29
CA VAL A 68 15.49 -21.61 -18.50
C VAL A 68 16.30 -22.91 -18.71
N GLU A 69 15.64 -24.06 -18.59
CA GLU A 69 16.27 -25.39 -18.68
C GLU A 69 15.92 -26.17 -19.96
N LYS A 70 15.31 -25.52 -20.96
CA LYS A 70 15.23 -26.07 -22.32
C LYS A 70 15.81 -25.10 -23.32
N ASP A 71 17.14 -25.09 -23.41
CA ASP A 71 17.91 -25.17 -24.67
C ASP A 71 19.40 -24.90 -24.40
N GLU A 72 20.03 -25.79 -23.62
CA GLU A 72 21.49 -25.94 -23.64
C GLU A 72 21.90 -26.70 -24.92
N LYS A 73 21.99 -25.97 -26.05
CA LYS A 73 22.90 -26.22 -27.18
C LYS A 73 22.57 -25.26 -28.33
N ASP A 74 23.07 -24.02 -28.26
CA ASP A 74 24.08 -23.55 -29.22
C ASP A 74 24.48 -22.08 -29.02
N LYS A 75 25.80 -21.88 -29.02
CA LYS A 75 26.55 -20.66 -29.38
C LYS A 75 26.42 -19.40 -28.49
N LYS A 76 27.42 -19.33 -27.59
CA LYS A 76 28.15 -18.13 -27.12
C LYS A 76 28.16 -16.96 -28.13
N LYS A 77 27.16 -16.09 -28.10
CA LYS A 77 27.29 -14.65 -28.45
C LYS A 77 26.18 -13.73 -27.90
N ASP A 78 25.05 -14.26 -27.41
CA ASP A 78 23.92 -13.46 -26.90
C ASP A 78 23.75 -13.48 -25.38
N LYS A 79 24.81 -13.16 -24.63
CA LYS A 79 24.76 -13.07 -23.16
C LYS A 79 24.15 -11.77 -22.62
N LYS A 80 23.91 -10.76 -23.46
CA LYS A 80 23.36 -9.46 -23.03
C LYS A 80 21.84 -9.35 -23.19
N GLU A 81 21.23 -10.07 -24.14
CA GLU A 81 19.77 -10.03 -24.38
C GLU A 81 18.98 -11.03 -23.50
N ALA A 82 19.62 -12.13 -23.08
CA ALA A 82 19.00 -13.10 -22.17
C ALA A 82 18.86 -12.57 -20.73
N ASP A 83 19.76 -11.68 -20.28
CA ASP A 83 19.71 -11.06 -18.95
C ASP A 83 18.64 -9.95 -18.85
N SER A 84 18.37 -9.22 -19.95
CA SER A 84 17.24 -8.27 -19.98
C SER A 84 15.90 -8.98 -19.91
N ASN A 85 15.73 -10.08 -20.67
CA ASN A 85 14.47 -10.83 -20.67
C ASN A 85 14.17 -11.51 -19.31
N LYS A 86 15.19 -12.02 -18.60
CA LYS A 86 15.02 -12.56 -17.24
C LYS A 86 14.60 -11.49 -16.23
N ASN A 87 15.21 -10.30 -16.32
CA ASN A 87 14.87 -9.18 -15.45
C ASN A 87 13.46 -8.65 -15.71
N ASP A 88 13.00 -8.68 -16.97
CA ASP A 88 11.67 -8.21 -17.35
C ASP A 88 10.55 -9.20 -16.99
N VAL A 89 10.81 -10.52 -17.05
CA VAL A 89 9.89 -11.55 -16.53
C VAL A 89 9.81 -11.49 -14.99
N GLY A 90 10.95 -11.32 -14.32
CA GLY A 90 10.97 -11.12 -12.86
C GLY A 90 10.22 -9.85 -12.43
N LEU A 91 10.24 -8.80 -13.25
CA LEU A 91 9.46 -7.59 -13.03
C LEU A 91 7.95 -7.82 -13.23
N GLN A 92 7.56 -8.61 -14.23
CA GLN A 92 6.15 -9.00 -14.43
C GLN A 92 5.62 -9.76 -13.21
N GLN A 93 6.38 -10.70 -12.67
CA GLN A 93 6.02 -11.41 -11.44
C GLN A 93 5.96 -10.45 -10.24
N ALA A 94 6.92 -9.53 -10.09
CA ALA A 94 6.90 -8.52 -9.04
C ALA A 94 5.66 -7.62 -9.11
N ILE A 95 5.26 -7.19 -10.31
CA ILE A 95 4.02 -6.42 -10.55
C ILE A 95 2.80 -7.25 -10.16
N ALA A 96 2.76 -8.53 -10.54
CA ALA A 96 1.66 -9.42 -10.15
C ALA A 96 1.53 -9.55 -8.62
N THR A 97 2.65 -9.59 -7.88
CA THR A 97 2.61 -9.60 -6.40
C THR A 97 2.02 -8.33 -5.80
N LEU A 98 2.43 -7.16 -6.30
CA LEU A 98 1.85 -5.87 -5.89
C LEU A 98 0.37 -5.79 -6.27
N GLY A 99 0.00 -6.42 -7.39
CA GLY A 99 -1.37 -6.46 -7.85
C GLY A 99 -2.30 -7.32 -7.00
N ILE A 100 -1.83 -8.46 -6.49
CA ILE A 100 -2.58 -9.24 -5.50
C ILE A 100 -2.91 -8.35 -4.29
N ALA A 101 -1.93 -7.59 -3.80
CA ALA A 101 -2.16 -6.65 -2.70
C ALA A 101 -3.19 -5.57 -3.07
N LEU A 102 -3.09 -4.97 -4.25
CA LEU A 102 -3.99 -3.91 -4.70
C LEU A 102 -5.45 -4.39 -4.81
N ILE A 103 -5.68 -5.57 -5.39
CA ILE A 103 -7.03 -6.16 -5.54
C ILE A 103 -7.60 -6.50 -4.16
N SER A 104 -6.76 -7.02 -3.26
CA SER A 104 -7.17 -7.43 -1.91
C SER A 104 -7.40 -6.28 -0.93
N SER A 105 -6.92 -5.07 -1.24
CA SER A 105 -6.93 -3.93 -0.31
C SER A 105 -8.33 -3.41 0.05
N GLY A 106 -9.34 -3.70 -0.79
CA GLY A 106 -10.74 -3.29 -0.57
C GLY A 106 -11.44 -4.06 0.56
N GLU A 107 -11.03 -5.30 0.86
CA GLU A 107 -11.72 -6.17 1.81
C GLU A 107 -10.76 -6.69 2.90
N GLU A 108 -11.23 -6.74 4.14
CA GLU A 108 -10.45 -7.28 5.26
C GLU A 108 -10.20 -8.80 5.12
N ILE A 109 -11.18 -9.54 4.61
CA ILE A 109 -11.06 -10.98 4.37
C ILE A 109 -10.00 -11.24 3.29
N GLY A 110 -10.09 -10.53 2.16
CA GLY A 110 -9.10 -10.60 1.07
C GLY A 110 -7.68 -10.22 1.52
N SER A 111 -7.57 -9.19 2.37
CA SER A 111 -6.31 -8.77 2.98
C SER A 111 -5.68 -9.86 3.85
N SER A 112 -6.47 -10.54 4.69
CA SER A 112 -6.01 -11.65 5.54
C SER A 112 -5.60 -12.90 4.75
N MET A 113 -6.30 -13.17 3.65
CA MET A 113 -6.00 -14.28 2.73
C MET A 113 -4.68 -14.01 1.99
N SER A 114 -4.50 -12.78 1.49
CA SER A 114 -3.28 -12.36 0.79
C SER A 114 -2.04 -12.39 1.69
N PHE A 115 -2.18 -12.06 2.98
CA PHE A 115 -1.10 -12.22 3.96
C PHE A 115 -0.58 -13.67 4.03
N ARG A 116 -1.47 -14.66 3.99
CA ARG A 116 -1.09 -16.09 4.00
C ARG A 116 -0.42 -16.49 2.67
N LEU A 117 -0.95 -16.03 1.55
CA LEU A 117 -0.38 -16.27 0.22
C LEU A 117 1.05 -15.72 0.11
N PHE A 118 1.29 -14.50 0.60
CA PHE A 118 2.62 -13.92 0.64
C PHE A 118 3.60 -14.72 1.49
N GLY A 119 3.13 -15.36 2.57
CA GLY A 119 3.95 -16.30 3.35
C GLY A 119 4.51 -17.47 2.53
N HIS A 120 3.73 -18.01 1.59
CA HIS A 120 4.23 -19.02 0.64
C HIS A 120 5.15 -18.40 -0.41
N LEU A 121 4.79 -17.23 -0.92
CA LEU A 121 5.52 -16.53 -1.96
C LEU A 121 6.94 -16.12 -1.52
N ILE A 122 7.14 -15.83 -0.23
CA ILE A 122 8.46 -15.54 0.35
C ILE A 122 9.37 -16.77 0.37
N ARG A 123 8.80 -17.97 0.57
CA ARG A 123 9.59 -19.22 0.70
C ARG A 123 9.98 -19.81 -0.66
N TYR A 124 9.09 -19.69 -1.64
CA TYR A 124 9.23 -20.34 -2.94
C TYR A 124 9.43 -19.37 -4.11
N GLY A 125 9.25 -18.08 -3.91
CA GLY A 125 9.35 -17.07 -4.97
C GLY A 125 10.79 -16.79 -5.41
N GLU A 126 10.92 -16.33 -6.65
CA GLU A 126 12.15 -15.78 -7.19
C GLU A 126 12.62 -14.54 -6.39
N PRO A 127 13.92 -14.17 -6.46
CA PRO A 127 14.44 -13.02 -5.72
C PRO A 127 13.70 -11.71 -6.03
N CYS A 128 13.23 -11.51 -7.26
CA CYS A 128 12.42 -10.33 -7.65
C CYS A 128 11.07 -10.29 -6.93
N VAL A 129 10.41 -11.45 -6.82
CA VAL A 129 9.14 -11.64 -6.12
C VAL A 129 9.33 -11.39 -4.63
N ARG A 130 10.37 -11.97 -4.03
CA ARG A 130 10.71 -11.78 -2.61
C ARG A 130 10.97 -10.32 -2.24
N ARG A 131 11.61 -9.54 -3.13
CA ARG A 131 11.81 -8.08 -2.96
C ARG A 131 10.50 -7.30 -2.97
N ALA A 132 9.50 -7.74 -3.74
CA ALA A 132 8.22 -7.06 -3.89
C ALA A 132 7.23 -7.36 -2.74
N VAL A 133 7.35 -8.51 -2.05
CA VAL A 133 6.42 -8.90 -0.97
C VAL A 133 6.33 -7.87 0.17
N PRO A 134 7.43 -7.31 0.71
CA PRO A 134 7.33 -6.29 1.76
C PRO A 134 6.50 -5.07 1.35
N LEU A 135 6.62 -4.64 0.09
CA LEU A 135 5.83 -3.53 -0.45
C LEU A 135 4.36 -3.90 -0.63
N ALA A 136 4.08 -5.14 -1.04
CA ALA A 136 2.73 -5.67 -1.15
C ALA A 136 2.04 -5.73 0.22
N LEU A 137 2.76 -6.17 1.27
CA LEU A 137 2.27 -6.14 2.65
C LEU A 137 1.95 -4.72 3.13
N ALA A 138 2.77 -3.75 2.73
CA ALA A 138 2.55 -2.35 3.06
C ALA A 138 1.29 -1.76 2.41
N LEU A 139 1.00 -2.15 1.17
CA LEU A 139 -0.22 -1.72 0.44
C LEU A 139 -1.51 -2.25 1.09
N ILE A 140 -1.50 -3.49 1.57
CA ILE A 140 -2.66 -4.09 2.25
C ILE A 140 -2.97 -3.37 3.58
N SER A 141 -1.92 -2.98 4.30
CA SER A 141 -2.02 -2.45 5.66
C SER A 141 -1.49 -1.02 5.79
N THR A 142 -1.90 -0.15 4.88
CA THR A 142 -1.59 1.29 4.94
C THR A 142 -2.18 1.93 6.21
N SER A 143 -1.33 2.62 6.99
CA SER A 143 -1.70 3.23 8.28
C SER A 143 -2.40 2.30 9.29
N ASN A 144 -2.26 0.97 9.14
CA ASN A 144 -2.78 -0.03 10.08
C ASN A 144 -1.62 -0.92 10.60
N PRO A 145 -1.00 -0.55 11.73
CA PRO A 145 0.13 -1.30 12.28
C PRO A 145 -0.32 -2.58 12.99
N GLN A 146 -0.57 -3.63 12.22
CA GLN A 146 -0.79 -4.97 12.76
C GLN A 146 0.55 -5.59 13.22
N LEU A 147 0.57 -6.14 14.43
CA LEU A 147 1.78 -6.72 15.03
C LEU A 147 2.38 -7.84 14.20
N ASN A 148 1.53 -8.69 13.59
CA ASN A 148 1.97 -9.81 12.77
C ASN A 148 2.81 -9.36 11.57
N ILE A 149 2.40 -8.27 10.92
CA ILE A 149 3.08 -7.73 9.74
C ILE A 149 4.38 -7.00 10.16
N LEU A 150 4.33 -6.27 11.28
CA LEU A 150 5.51 -5.59 11.84
C LEU A 150 6.63 -6.57 12.20
N GLU A 151 6.31 -7.68 12.85
CA GLU A 151 7.30 -8.69 13.23
C GLU A 151 7.88 -9.43 12.03
N MET A 152 7.08 -9.63 10.98
CA MET A 152 7.55 -10.21 9.72
C MET A 152 8.51 -9.25 8.99
N LEU A 153 8.12 -7.99 8.83
CA LEU A 153 8.96 -6.96 8.17
C LEU A 153 10.24 -6.65 8.96
N SER A 154 10.21 -6.77 10.29
CA SER A 154 11.41 -6.65 11.13
C SER A 154 12.46 -7.72 10.84
N LYS A 155 12.03 -8.91 10.44
CA LYS A 155 12.96 -9.99 10.06
C LYS A 155 13.56 -9.68 8.68
N PHE A 156 12.76 -9.17 7.75
CA PHE A 156 13.22 -8.82 6.41
C PHE A 156 14.12 -7.59 6.35
N SER A 157 13.99 -6.66 7.28
CA SER A 157 14.91 -5.51 7.36
C SER A 157 16.35 -5.89 7.70
N HIS A 158 16.57 -7.10 8.25
CA HIS A 158 17.91 -7.64 8.55
C HIS A 158 18.35 -8.71 7.53
N ASP A 159 17.64 -8.85 6.41
CA ASP A 159 18.02 -9.82 5.37
C ASP A 159 19.35 -9.44 4.70
N ALA A 160 20.06 -10.44 4.18
CA ALA A 160 21.36 -10.26 3.55
C ALA A 160 21.28 -9.53 2.20
N ASP A 161 20.13 -9.62 1.51
CA ASP A 161 19.88 -8.89 0.27
C ASP A 161 19.49 -7.43 0.56
N PRO A 162 20.32 -6.44 0.17
CA PRO A 162 20.08 -5.04 0.53
C PRO A 162 18.80 -4.48 -0.11
N GLU A 163 18.39 -4.98 -1.28
CA GLU A 163 17.17 -4.52 -1.95
C GLU A 163 15.90 -4.95 -1.21
N THR A 164 15.88 -6.18 -0.70
CA THR A 164 14.79 -6.67 0.17
C THR A 164 14.76 -5.89 1.49
N ALA A 165 15.92 -5.58 2.05
CA ALA A 165 16.04 -4.76 3.26
C ALA A 165 15.51 -3.33 3.03
N TYR A 166 15.86 -2.68 1.92
CA TYR A 166 15.33 -1.36 1.55
C TYR A 166 13.80 -1.38 1.44
N CYS A 167 13.25 -2.32 0.68
CA CYS A 167 11.80 -2.46 0.52
C CYS A 167 11.09 -2.66 1.87
N SER A 168 11.70 -3.42 2.77
CA SER A 168 11.16 -3.69 4.12
C SER A 168 11.21 -2.47 5.03
N ILE A 169 12.30 -1.69 5.01
CA ILE A 169 12.42 -0.45 5.78
C ILE A 169 11.38 0.57 5.32
N PHE A 170 11.18 0.71 4.00
CA PHE A 170 10.15 1.58 3.46
C PHE A 170 8.74 1.11 3.82
N ALA A 171 8.47 -0.20 3.68
CA ALA A 171 7.20 -0.82 4.05
C ALA A 171 6.82 -0.56 5.51
N LEU A 172 7.78 -0.64 6.44
CA LEU A 172 7.59 -0.31 7.85
C LEU A 172 7.15 1.15 8.05
N GLY A 173 7.73 2.08 7.29
CA GLY A 173 7.35 3.49 7.31
C GLY A 173 5.91 3.72 6.82
N LEU A 174 5.51 3.03 5.75
CA LEU A 174 4.19 3.16 5.14
C LEU A 174 3.07 2.60 6.03
N ILE A 175 3.29 1.44 6.67
CA ILE A 175 2.33 0.82 7.60
C ILE A 175 2.12 1.70 8.84
N GLY A 176 3.20 2.31 9.32
CA GLY A 176 3.17 3.18 10.49
C GLY A 176 2.72 4.60 10.23
N ALA A 177 2.47 4.97 8.97
CA ALA A 177 2.32 6.37 8.58
C ALA A 177 1.21 7.07 9.37
N GLY A 178 1.56 8.16 10.06
CA GLY A 178 0.62 8.94 10.86
C GLY A 178 0.13 8.32 12.15
N THR A 179 0.46 7.07 12.45
CA THR A 179 -0.07 6.36 13.63
C THR A 179 0.69 6.64 14.92
N ASN A 180 1.92 7.17 14.82
CA ASN A 180 2.80 7.43 15.96
C ASN A 180 2.94 6.23 16.92
N ASN A 181 2.99 5.01 16.37
CA ASN A 181 3.10 3.80 17.19
C ASN A 181 4.49 3.71 17.85
N ALA A 182 4.52 3.73 19.19
CA ALA A 182 5.75 3.74 19.99
C ALA A 182 6.67 2.52 19.71
N ARG A 183 6.08 1.33 19.48
CA ARG A 183 6.85 0.10 19.22
C ARG A 183 7.59 0.19 17.88
N LEU A 184 6.89 0.62 16.83
CA LEU A 184 7.49 0.83 15.52
C LEU A 184 8.57 1.93 15.55
N GLY A 185 8.32 3.02 16.27
CA GLY A 185 9.30 4.09 16.45
C GLY A 185 10.56 3.63 17.20
N ALA A 186 10.43 2.76 18.20
CA ALA A 186 11.58 2.13 18.87
C ALA A 186 12.37 1.22 17.91
N MET A 187 11.66 0.40 17.13
CA MET A 187 12.28 -0.51 16.16
C MET A 187 13.04 0.23 15.04
N LEU A 188 12.47 1.30 14.49
CA LEU A 188 13.15 2.13 13.50
C LEU A 188 14.38 2.84 14.07
N ARG A 189 14.40 3.18 15.36
CA ARG A 189 15.62 3.71 16.03
C ARG A 189 16.71 2.66 16.16
N GLN A 190 16.35 1.41 16.46
CA GLN A 190 17.31 0.30 16.50
C GLN A 190 17.88 0.01 15.09
N LEU A 191 17.03 0.02 14.06
CA LEU A 191 17.46 -0.11 12.67
C LEU A 191 18.40 1.00 12.22
N ALA A 192 18.14 2.25 12.66
CA ALA A 192 19.04 3.37 12.38
C ALA A 192 20.43 3.17 13.00
N ALA A 193 20.52 2.55 14.17
CA ALA A 193 21.79 2.22 14.81
C ALA A 193 22.52 1.07 14.10
N PHE A 194 21.78 0.07 13.59
CA PHE A 194 22.36 -1.04 12.85
C PHE A 194 22.92 -0.61 11.48
N HIS A 195 22.19 0.23 10.74
CA HIS A 195 22.56 0.66 9.38
C HIS A 195 23.44 1.93 9.33
N GLN A 196 24.15 2.29 10.41
CA GLN A 196 24.97 3.52 10.44
C GLN A 196 26.06 3.59 9.36
N ARG A 197 26.54 2.43 8.89
CA ARG A 197 27.61 2.34 7.90
C ARG A 197 27.14 2.54 6.45
N ASP A 198 25.88 2.21 6.15
CA ASP A 198 25.33 2.34 4.80
C ASP A 198 24.45 3.60 4.71
N LEU A 199 24.90 4.59 3.94
CA LEU A 199 24.21 5.87 3.75
C LEU A 199 22.82 5.67 3.14
N LEU A 200 22.68 4.72 2.22
CA LEU A 200 21.43 4.46 1.48
C LEU A 200 20.36 3.89 2.41
N SER A 201 20.72 2.87 3.19
CA SER A 201 19.85 2.30 4.24
C SER A 201 19.45 3.37 5.27
N LEU A 202 20.41 4.17 5.73
CA LEU A 202 20.17 5.18 6.75
C LEU A 202 19.21 6.28 6.27
N MET A 203 19.36 6.73 5.02
CA MET A 203 18.43 7.69 4.41
C MET A 203 17.00 7.13 4.41
N LEU A 204 16.83 5.87 4.05
CA LEU A 204 15.51 5.25 3.99
C LEU A 204 14.88 5.07 5.37
N VAL A 205 15.67 4.68 6.38
CA VAL A 205 15.20 4.61 7.77
C VAL A 205 14.72 5.98 8.26
N ARG A 206 15.42 7.08 7.90
CA ARG A 206 14.99 8.44 8.26
C ARG A 206 13.71 8.86 7.56
N ILE A 207 13.55 8.51 6.28
CA ILE A 207 12.29 8.73 5.55
C ILE A 207 11.15 7.98 6.24
N SER A 208 11.35 6.71 6.59
CA SER A 208 10.36 5.90 7.30
C SER A 208 10.02 6.48 8.67
N GLN A 209 10.99 6.98 9.44
CA GLN A 209 10.74 7.69 10.71
C GLN A 209 9.91 8.96 10.50
N GLY A 210 10.19 9.72 9.43
CA GLY A 210 9.40 10.89 9.05
C GLY A 210 7.94 10.53 8.72
N LEU A 211 7.71 9.43 8.01
CA LEU A 211 6.38 8.92 7.69
C LEU A 211 5.59 8.51 8.93
N VAL A 212 6.22 7.85 9.92
CA VAL A 212 5.53 7.48 11.18
C VAL A 212 4.97 8.70 11.92
N HIS A 213 5.68 9.83 11.84
CA HIS A 213 5.29 11.09 12.47
C HIS A 213 4.67 12.10 11.49
N LEU A 214 4.07 11.63 10.38
CA LEU A 214 3.43 12.46 9.36
C LEU A 214 2.43 13.45 10.00
N GLY A 215 2.61 14.75 9.77
CA GLY A 215 1.78 15.79 10.39
C GLY A 215 1.77 15.74 11.93
N LYS A 216 2.87 15.32 12.57
CA LYS A 216 2.96 15.02 14.02
C LYS A 216 2.01 13.90 14.50
N GLY A 217 1.55 13.05 13.58
CA GLY A 217 0.55 12.00 13.81
C GLY A 217 -0.88 12.41 13.44
N THR A 218 -1.11 13.64 12.98
CA THR A 218 -2.47 14.10 12.62
C THR A 218 -2.90 13.70 11.21
N MET A 219 -1.97 13.30 10.35
CA MET A 219 -2.25 12.92 8.97
C MET A 219 -1.89 11.46 8.75
N THR A 220 -2.76 10.71 8.09
CA THR A 220 -2.57 9.29 7.75
C THR A 220 -2.53 9.09 6.24
N LEU A 221 -1.97 7.97 5.80
CA LEU A 221 -2.02 7.51 4.42
C LEU A 221 -3.15 6.50 4.31
N ASN A 222 -4.31 6.95 3.84
CA ASN A 222 -5.45 6.06 3.62
C ASN A 222 -6.04 6.31 2.23
N ALA A 223 -6.13 5.24 1.44
CA ALA A 223 -6.67 5.29 0.08
C ALA A 223 -8.20 5.18 0.08
N PHE A 224 -8.78 4.65 1.17
CA PHE A 224 -10.20 4.43 1.32
C PHE A 224 -10.82 5.41 2.31
N HIS A 225 -11.90 6.03 1.90
CA HIS A 225 -12.71 6.92 2.72
C HIS A 225 -13.94 6.15 3.25
N SER A 226 -14.44 6.55 4.43
CA SER A 226 -15.66 6.00 5.05
C SER A 226 -15.66 4.47 5.19
N ASP A 227 -14.99 3.93 6.21
CA ASP A 227 -14.96 2.49 6.55
C ASP A 227 -14.75 1.56 5.33
N ARG A 228 -13.73 1.89 4.52
CA ARG A 228 -13.34 1.11 3.33
C ARG A 228 -14.39 1.04 2.20
N GLN A 229 -15.49 1.79 2.28
CA GLN A 229 -16.55 1.75 1.27
C GLN A 229 -16.24 2.58 0.02
N LEU A 230 -15.57 3.72 0.17
CA LEU A 230 -15.27 4.61 -0.95
C LEU A 230 -13.78 4.60 -1.26
N MET A 231 -13.40 4.03 -2.39
CA MET A 231 -12.03 4.06 -2.88
C MET A 231 -11.76 5.39 -3.59
N SER A 232 -10.76 6.15 -3.13
CA SER A 232 -10.32 7.35 -3.85
C SER A 232 -9.26 6.97 -4.90
N PRO A 233 -9.56 7.14 -6.21
CA PRO A 233 -8.68 6.65 -7.27
C PRO A 233 -7.33 7.36 -7.28
N SER A 234 -7.29 8.65 -6.93
CA SER A 234 -6.06 9.44 -6.87
C SER A 234 -5.11 9.00 -5.75
N ALA A 235 -5.63 8.65 -4.56
CA ALA A 235 -4.81 8.19 -3.45
C ALA A 235 -4.24 6.79 -3.71
N VAL A 236 -5.07 5.89 -4.26
CA VAL A 236 -4.64 4.54 -4.65
C VAL A 236 -3.56 4.61 -5.73
N ALA A 237 -3.76 5.46 -6.74
CA ALA A 237 -2.77 5.70 -7.79
C ALA A 237 -1.43 6.20 -7.22
N GLY A 238 -1.48 7.15 -6.28
CA GLY A 238 -0.28 7.69 -5.62
C GLY A 238 0.48 6.64 -4.81
N LEU A 239 -0.23 5.86 -3.98
CA LEU A 239 0.35 4.77 -3.20
C LEU A 239 0.95 3.69 -4.11
N PHE A 240 0.21 3.24 -5.12
CA PHE A 240 0.67 2.22 -6.06
C PHE A 240 1.89 2.69 -6.87
N ALA A 241 1.89 3.94 -7.35
CA ALA A 241 3.02 4.51 -8.07
C ALA A 241 4.30 4.55 -7.21
N THR A 242 4.17 4.88 -5.93
CA THR A 242 5.34 4.86 -5.02
C THR A 242 5.85 3.45 -4.78
N CYS A 243 4.97 2.48 -4.49
CA CYS A 243 5.36 1.08 -4.34
C CYS A 243 6.00 0.51 -5.62
N PHE A 244 5.49 0.87 -6.80
CA PHE A 244 6.08 0.48 -8.07
C PHE A 244 7.47 1.09 -8.29
N ALA A 245 7.69 2.36 -7.91
CA ALA A 245 9.01 2.98 -7.97
C ALA A 245 10.01 2.30 -7.02
N PHE A 246 9.56 1.78 -5.87
CA PHE A 246 10.40 1.02 -4.94
C PHE A 246 10.81 -0.37 -5.44
N LEU A 247 10.23 -0.90 -6.52
CA LEU A 247 10.74 -2.15 -7.13
C LEU A 247 12.18 -2.03 -7.65
N ASP A 248 12.62 -0.82 -8.02
CA ASP A 248 14.01 -0.52 -8.39
C ASP A 248 14.56 0.62 -7.52
N CYS A 249 14.66 0.34 -6.22
CA CYS A 249 15.08 1.28 -5.17
C CYS A 249 16.37 2.04 -5.53
N LYS A 250 17.40 1.32 -5.99
CA LYS A 250 18.76 1.85 -6.18
C LYS A 250 18.81 2.87 -7.32
N ASN A 251 18.19 2.56 -8.45
CA ASN A 251 18.34 3.36 -9.67
C ASN A 251 17.36 4.53 -9.75
N THR A 252 16.16 4.39 -9.16
CA THR A 252 15.10 5.40 -9.29
C THR A 252 15.15 6.39 -8.12
N ILE A 253 14.74 5.96 -6.93
CA ILE A 253 14.50 6.80 -5.76
C ILE A 253 15.81 7.21 -5.07
N LEU A 254 16.79 6.32 -4.96
CA LEU A 254 18.04 6.61 -4.26
C LEU A 254 19.08 7.38 -5.10
N ALA A 255 19.02 7.29 -6.43
CA ALA A 255 20.04 7.89 -7.30
C ALA A 255 19.63 9.22 -7.93
N ARG A 256 18.49 9.29 -8.65
CA ARG A 256 18.17 10.45 -9.51
C ARG A 256 16.80 11.07 -9.29
N GLN A 257 15.79 10.31 -8.85
CA GLN A 257 14.39 10.73 -8.88
C GLN A 257 13.76 10.71 -7.48
N HIS A 258 14.33 11.47 -6.54
CA HIS A 258 13.76 11.62 -5.19
C HIS A 258 12.33 12.17 -5.20
N TYR A 259 11.96 12.93 -6.23
CA TYR A 259 10.64 13.56 -6.35
C TYR A 259 9.49 12.56 -6.49
N LEU A 260 9.76 11.30 -6.87
CA LEU A 260 8.73 10.26 -6.96
C LEU A 260 8.09 9.96 -5.60
N LEU A 261 8.75 10.29 -4.49
CA LEU A 261 8.15 10.21 -3.15
C LEU A 261 6.98 11.20 -2.98
N TYR A 262 6.95 12.32 -3.72
CA TYR A 262 5.82 13.26 -3.67
C TYR A 262 4.54 12.70 -4.30
N CYS A 263 4.60 11.58 -5.02
CA CYS A 263 3.39 10.88 -5.45
C CYS A 263 2.55 10.35 -4.27
N LEU A 264 3.08 10.33 -3.04
CA LEU A 264 2.32 10.02 -1.82
C LEU A 264 1.36 11.14 -1.40
N VAL A 265 1.57 12.40 -1.82
CA VAL A 265 0.78 13.56 -1.39
C VAL A 265 -0.74 13.38 -1.55
N PRO A 266 -1.29 12.89 -2.68
CA PRO A 266 -2.74 12.68 -2.81
C PRO A 266 -3.32 11.65 -1.82
N ALA A 267 -2.48 10.79 -1.23
CA ALA A 267 -2.91 9.81 -0.24
C ALA A 267 -2.88 10.35 1.20
N ILE A 268 -2.33 11.54 1.43
CA ILE A 268 -2.24 12.15 2.75
C ILE A 268 -3.59 12.78 3.11
N GLN A 269 -4.25 12.24 4.14
CA GLN A 269 -5.53 12.75 4.64
C GLN A 269 -5.45 13.06 6.15
N PRO A 270 -6.08 14.15 6.62
CA PRO A 270 -6.14 14.46 8.05
C PRO A 270 -7.09 13.49 8.77
N ARG A 271 -6.71 13.10 10.00
CA ARG A 271 -7.43 12.14 10.85
C ARG A 271 -8.16 12.79 12.02
N MET A 272 -7.99 14.10 12.19
CA MET A 272 -8.51 14.85 13.32
C MET A 272 -9.99 15.19 13.08
N LEU A 273 -10.85 14.78 14.01
CA LEU A 273 -12.27 15.15 13.99
C LEU A 273 -12.43 16.51 14.65
N ILE A 274 -12.90 17.48 13.86
CA ILE A 274 -13.23 18.83 14.30
C ILE A 274 -14.69 19.09 14.00
N THR A 275 -15.42 19.64 14.97
CA THR A 275 -16.79 20.10 14.82
C THR A 275 -16.81 21.62 14.58
N PHE A 276 -17.52 22.04 13.54
CA PHE A 276 -17.75 23.44 13.21
C PHE A 276 -19.24 23.76 13.31
N ILE A 277 -19.57 24.93 13.85
CA ILE A 277 -20.93 25.46 13.83
C ILE A 277 -20.94 26.69 12.92
N ALA A 278 -21.92 26.75 12.02
CA ALA A 278 -22.22 27.97 11.26
C ALA A 278 -22.95 28.94 12.20
N THR A 279 -22.43 30.15 12.37
CA THR A 279 -23.14 31.19 13.13
C THR A 279 -24.22 31.77 12.21
N ASP A 280 -25.45 31.92 12.71
CA ASP A 280 -26.65 32.24 11.90
C ASP A 280 -26.58 33.53 11.03
N ASP A 281 -25.57 34.39 11.24
CA ASP A 281 -25.44 35.66 10.51
C ASP A 281 -24.40 35.67 9.36
N ASP A 282 -23.50 34.69 9.25
CA ASP A 282 -22.49 34.64 8.18
C ASP A 282 -22.11 33.20 7.79
N MET A 283 -22.64 32.70 6.67
CA MET A 283 -22.31 31.39 6.08
C MET A 283 -20.81 31.16 5.80
N HIS A 284 -19.98 32.20 5.90
CA HIS A 284 -18.54 32.16 5.62
C HIS A 284 -17.65 32.08 6.88
N GLN A 285 -18.21 32.23 8.09
CA GLN A 285 -17.43 32.11 9.34
C GLN A 285 -17.83 30.86 10.13
N LEU A 286 -17.13 29.77 9.84
CA LEU A 286 -17.18 28.52 10.61
C LEU A 286 -16.39 28.72 11.91
N LYS A 287 -17.07 28.75 13.05
CA LYS A 287 -16.41 28.77 14.37
C LYS A 287 -16.26 27.34 14.87
N GLN A 288 -15.05 27.00 15.33
CA GLN A 288 -14.79 25.72 15.97
C GLN A 288 -15.45 25.71 17.35
N VAL A 289 -16.30 24.71 17.59
CA VAL A 289 -16.96 24.49 18.88
C VAL A 289 -16.60 23.11 19.39
N ASN A 290 -16.26 23.03 20.67
CA ASN A 290 -15.86 21.80 21.33
C ASN A 290 -17.12 21.02 21.72
N ALA A 291 -17.58 20.14 20.84
CA ALA A 291 -18.66 19.20 21.10
C ALA A 291 -18.12 17.95 21.81
N THR A 292 -18.99 17.30 22.59
CA THR A 292 -18.67 16.02 23.23
C THR A 292 -18.92 14.87 22.26
N VAL A 293 -17.92 14.02 22.09
CA VAL A 293 -17.91 12.90 21.14
C VAL A 293 -17.56 11.61 21.88
N ARG A 294 -18.29 10.54 21.58
CA ARG A 294 -18.01 9.18 22.02
C ARG A 294 -17.15 8.50 20.96
N VAL A 295 -15.94 8.12 21.31
CA VAL A 295 -15.03 7.38 20.43
C VAL A 295 -14.91 5.95 20.93
N GLY A 296 -15.00 4.97 20.04
CA GLY A 296 -14.76 3.56 20.37
C GLY A 296 -14.59 2.72 19.11
N GLN A 297 -14.51 1.41 19.27
CA GLN A 297 -14.26 0.51 18.15
C GLN A 297 -15.51 0.38 17.26
N ALA A 298 -15.32 0.53 15.95
CA ALA A 298 -16.37 0.40 14.95
C ALA A 298 -16.88 -1.05 14.87
N VAL A 299 -18.20 -1.22 14.97
CA VAL A 299 -18.89 -2.50 14.79
C VAL A 299 -20.18 -2.24 14.00
N ASP A 300 -20.60 -3.17 13.15
CA ASP A 300 -21.75 -2.95 12.24
C ASP A 300 -23.05 -2.60 12.98
N VAL A 301 -23.49 -3.44 13.92
CA VAL A 301 -24.65 -3.14 14.77
C VAL A 301 -24.50 -3.80 16.13
N VAL A 302 -24.56 -2.99 17.19
CA VAL A 302 -24.62 -3.47 18.58
C VAL A 302 -25.73 -2.70 19.31
N GLY A 303 -26.50 -3.38 20.15
CA GLY A 303 -27.54 -2.75 20.98
C GLY A 303 -28.91 -3.40 20.85
N GLN A 304 -29.91 -2.78 21.48
CA GLN A 304 -31.30 -3.24 21.44
C GLN A 304 -31.97 -2.84 20.12
N ALA A 305 -32.89 -3.67 19.64
CA ALA A 305 -33.72 -3.35 18.47
C ALA A 305 -34.44 -2.01 18.70
N GLY A 306 -34.23 -1.04 17.80
CA GLY A 306 -34.78 0.32 17.88
C GLY A 306 -33.78 1.43 18.22
N LYS A 307 -32.61 1.11 18.80
CA LYS A 307 -31.46 2.04 18.95
C LYS A 307 -30.16 1.34 18.59
N PRO A 308 -29.89 1.08 17.30
CA PRO A 308 -28.64 0.50 16.87
C PRO A 308 -27.50 1.47 17.20
N LYS A 309 -26.45 0.98 17.86
CA LYS A 309 -25.18 1.69 18.05
C LYS A 309 -24.14 1.05 17.15
N SER A 310 -23.26 1.88 16.60
CA SER A 310 -22.20 1.44 15.70
C SER A 310 -20.83 1.37 16.38
N ILE A 311 -20.79 1.64 17.69
CA ILE A 311 -19.56 1.72 18.50
C ILE A 311 -19.65 0.78 19.70
N THR A 312 -18.55 0.09 19.97
CA THR A 312 -18.32 -0.67 21.23
C THR A 312 -17.19 -0.05 22.05
N GLY A 313 -17.26 -0.22 23.38
CA GLY A 313 -16.20 0.22 24.30
C GLY A 313 -15.89 1.71 24.24
N PHE A 314 -16.92 2.57 24.26
CA PHE A 314 -16.73 4.01 24.03
C PHE A 314 -16.11 4.75 25.23
N GLN A 315 -15.23 5.70 24.94
CA GLN A 315 -14.80 6.75 25.86
C GLN A 315 -15.34 8.10 25.36
N THR A 316 -15.67 8.99 26.30
CA THR A 316 -16.15 10.34 25.96
C THR A 316 -14.98 11.30 25.95
N TYR A 317 -14.84 12.01 24.84
CA TYR A 317 -13.84 13.04 24.64
C TYR A 317 -14.52 14.34 24.19
N THR A 318 -13.81 15.45 24.29
CA THR A 318 -14.20 16.74 23.70
C THR A 318 -13.38 16.98 22.44
N THR A 319 -14.02 17.47 21.37
CA THR A 319 -13.31 17.82 20.13
C THR A 319 -12.31 18.96 20.35
N PRO A 320 -11.15 18.95 19.66
CA PRO A 320 -10.71 18.04 18.60
C PRO A 320 -10.14 16.71 19.11
N VAL A 321 -10.52 15.60 18.47
CA VAL A 321 -10.03 14.25 18.80
C VAL A 321 -9.35 13.60 17.61
N LEU A 322 -8.26 12.88 17.86
CA LEU A 322 -7.56 12.06 16.87
C LEU A 322 -8.09 10.64 16.97
N LEU A 323 -8.78 10.18 15.92
CA LEU A 323 -9.34 8.83 15.87
C LEU A 323 -8.22 7.81 15.65
N ALA A 324 -8.26 6.63 16.27
CA ALA A 324 -7.39 5.53 15.90
C ALA A 324 -7.96 4.72 14.70
N TYR A 325 -7.29 3.64 14.30
CA TYR A 325 -7.62 2.93 13.07
C TYR A 325 -8.72 1.94 13.43
N GLY A 326 -9.86 1.98 12.75
CA GLY A 326 -11.05 1.22 13.13
C GLY A 326 -11.81 1.80 14.33
N GLU A 327 -11.48 3.03 14.76
CA GLU A 327 -12.30 3.77 15.72
C GLU A 327 -13.35 4.62 15.00
N ARG A 328 -14.57 4.60 15.54
CA ARG A 328 -15.68 5.48 15.13
C ARG A 328 -15.96 6.50 16.21
N ALA A 329 -16.44 7.66 15.78
CA ALA A 329 -16.90 8.74 16.63
C ALA A 329 -18.41 8.97 16.43
N GLU A 330 -19.16 9.01 17.52
CA GLU A 330 -20.57 9.41 17.57
C GLU A 330 -20.72 10.65 18.47
N LEU A 331 -21.53 11.63 18.08
CA LEU A 331 -21.82 12.78 18.93
C LEU A 331 -22.58 12.33 20.19
N ALA A 332 -22.19 12.86 21.35
CA ALA A 332 -22.80 12.48 22.63
C ALA A 332 -24.09 13.24 22.94
N THR A 333 -24.26 14.45 22.38
CA THR A 333 -25.40 15.36 22.59
C THR A 333 -26.31 15.42 21.36
N GLU A 334 -27.63 15.36 21.56
CA GLU A 334 -28.62 15.55 20.49
C GLU A 334 -28.88 17.03 20.17
N GLU A 335 -28.41 17.95 21.00
CA GLU A 335 -28.58 19.42 20.84
C GLU A 335 -27.79 20.01 19.66
N CYS A 336 -26.94 19.23 18.99
CA CYS A 336 -26.16 19.64 17.82
C CYS A 336 -26.53 18.86 16.55
N LYS A 337 -27.76 18.29 16.50
CA LYS A 337 -28.35 17.74 15.28
C LYS A 337 -29.16 18.83 14.54
#